data_AF-A0A918G1Q8-F1
#
_entry.id   AF-A0A918G1Q8-F1
#
_cell.length_a   1.000
_cell.length_b   1.000
_cell.length_c   1.000
_cell.angle_alpha   90.00
_cell.angle_beta   90.00
_cell.angle_gamma   90.00
#
_symmetry.space_group_name_H-M   'P 1'
#
loop_
_entity.id
_entity.type
_entity.pdbx_description
1 polymer ?
#
loop_
_entity_poly.entity_id
_entity_poly.type
_entity_poly.pdbx_seq_one_letter_code
_entity_poly.pdbx_strand_id
1 'polypeptide(L)'
;MTSRTPWIQELTDTPPSERRSLLESLVVAEFKRELMMDDTEVLPLRVSYFELGLTSLGAVDTRRRLERELGRTLDAAFLFNHPTVGDLVDFLTADVVPELFPTGSPTPEPPQDEEVATSTKHLVNDILKELYQ
;
A
#
# COMPACT_ATOMS: atom_id res chain seq x y z
N MET A 1 14.42 -19.09 -4.16
CA MET A 1 15.35 -18.05 -3.65
C MET A 1 14.63 -16.73 -3.79
N THR A 2 14.08 -16.18 -2.70
CA THR A 2 13.39 -14.88 -2.77
C THR A 2 14.43 -13.79 -2.90
N SER A 3 14.63 -13.28 -4.11
CA SER A 3 15.56 -12.18 -4.36
C SER A 3 15.02 -10.93 -3.67
N ARG A 4 15.75 -10.39 -2.69
CA ARG A 4 15.45 -9.05 -2.15
C ARG A 4 15.69 -8.04 -3.25
N THR A 5 14.81 -7.06 -3.33
CA THR A 5 14.92 -5.94 -4.27
C THR A 5 15.99 -4.94 -3.76
N PRO A 6 16.59 -4.14 -4.65
CA PRO A 6 17.56 -3.13 -4.25
C PRO A 6 16.97 -2.12 -3.25
N TRP A 7 15.70 -1.76 -3.40
CA TRP A 7 15.01 -0.85 -2.47
C TRP A 7 14.88 -1.44 -1.05
N ILE A 8 14.54 -2.73 -0.92
CA ILE A 8 14.47 -3.41 0.38
C ILE A 8 15.85 -3.48 1.06
N GLN A 9 16.92 -3.61 0.28
CA GLN A 9 18.28 -3.58 0.80
C GLN A 9 18.61 -2.19 1.37
N GLU A 10 18.34 -1.12 0.61
CA GLU A 10 18.52 0.27 1.07
C GLU A 10 17.71 0.58 2.34
N LEU A 11 16.46 0.11 2.40
CA LEU A 11 15.63 0.25 3.60
C LEU A 11 16.22 -0.49 4.80
N THR A 12 16.81 -1.66 4.57
CA THR A 12 17.47 -2.45 5.63
C THR A 12 18.73 -1.76 6.16
N ASP A 13 19.49 -1.11 5.29
CA ASP A 13 20.71 -0.36 5.64
C ASP A 13 20.39 0.99 6.33
N THR A 14 19.17 1.51 6.13
CA THR A 14 18.66 2.73 6.75
C THR A 14 18.26 2.51 8.23
N PRO A 15 18.50 3.49 9.14
CA PRO A 15 18.04 3.41 10.53
C PRO A 15 16.53 3.21 10.66
N PRO A 16 16.03 2.41 11.61
CA PRO A 16 14.59 2.13 11.76
C PRO A 16 13.69 3.38 11.86
N SER A 17 14.20 4.46 12.45
CA SER A 17 13.51 5.75 12.55
C SER A 17 13.28 6.45 11.21
N GLU A 18 14.13 6.18 10.22
CA GLU A 18 14.09 6.81 8.89
C GLU A 18 13.41 5.92 7.85
N ARG A 19 13.29 4.61 8.11
CA ARG A 19 12.63 3.65 7.20
C ARG A 19 11.19 4.05 6.86
N ARG A 20 10.43 4.54 7.85
CA ARG A 20 9.02 4.93 7.62
C ARG A 20 8.94 6.11 6.66
N SER A 21 9.81 7.11 6.85
CA SER A 21 9.91 8.28 5.97
C SER A 21 10.34 7.90 4.55
N LEU A 22 11.23 6.91 4.40
CA LEU A 22 11.65 6.42 3.09
C LEU A 22 10.51 5.67 2.37
N LEU A 23 9.76 4.84 3.10
CA LEU A 23 8.56 4.17 2.58
C LEU A 23 7.48 5.17 2.18
N GLU A 24 7.21 6.17 3.02
CA GLU A 24 6.26 7.24 2.71
C GLU A 24 6.69 8.02 1.46
N SER A 25 7.98 8.34 1.35
CA SER A 25 8.53 9.04 0.18
C SER A 25 8.36 8.22 -1.11
N LEU A 26 8.58 6.91 -1.06
CA LEU A 26 8.32 6.01 -2.19
C LEU A 26 6.84 6.09 -2.59
N VAL A 27 5.93 5.90 -1.64
CA VAL A 27 4.48 5.90 -1.89
C VAL A 27 4.03 7.25 -2.46
N VAL A 28 4.48 8.36 -1.88
CA VAL A 28 4.17 9.71 -2.38
C VAL A 28 4.69 9.92 -3.80
N ALA A 29 5.92 9.50 -4.10
CA ALA A 29 6.49 9.62 -5.45
C ALA A 29 5.69 8.82 -6.48
N GLU A 30 5.24 7.62 -6.12
CA GLU A 30 4.39 6.78 -6.97
C GLU A 30 3.04 7.46 -7.26
N PHE A 31 2.36 8.00 -6.24
CA PHE A 31 1.08 8.70 -6.45
C PHE A 31 1.24 10.02 -7.20
N LYS A 32 2.28 10.81 -6.90
CA LYS A 32 2.55 12.05 -7.63
C LYS A 32 2.69 11.79 -9.13
N ARG A 33 3.40 10.73 -9.51
CA ARG A 33 3.53 10.33 -10.91
C ARG A 33 2.18 9.99 -11.55
N GLU A 34 1.35 9.20 -10.88
CA GLU A 34 0.03 8.84 -11.43
C GLU A 34 -0.94 10.02 -11.50
N LEU A 35 -0.83 10.95 -10.56
CA LEU A 35 -1.63 12.17 -10.49
C LEU A 35 -1.06 13.31 -11.36
N MET A 36 0.03 13.05 -12.09
CA MET A 36 0.73 14.04 -12.92
C MET A 36 1.12 15.30 -12.13
N MET A 37 1.48 15.12 -10.85
CA MET A 37 1.92 16.19 -9.96
C MET A 37 3.43 16.40 -10.07
N ASP A 38 3.85 17.65 -10.03
CA ASP A 38 5.26 18.03 -10.00
C ASP A 38 5.90 17.73 -8.63
N ASP A 39 7.23 17.62 -8.60
CA ASP A 39 7.99 17.43 -7.36
C ASP A 39 7.75 18.55 -6.34
N THR A 40 7.45 19.77 -6.80
CA THR A 40 7.16 20.92 -5.95
C THR A 40 5.76 20.90 -5.33
N GLU A 41 4.84 20.10 -5.87
CA GLU A 41 3.48 20.02 -5.36
C GLU A 41 3.41 19.13 -4.12
N VAL A 42 2.51 19.46 -3.20
CA VAL A 42 2.33 18.68 -1.96
C VAL A 42 1.15 17.74 -2.14
N LEU A 43 1.42 16.43 -2.09
CA LEU A 43 0.36 15.43 -2.08
C LEU A 43 -0.30 15.42 -0.68
N PRO A 44 -1.62 15.67 -0.58
CA PRO A 44 -2.30 15.65 0.70
C PRO A 44 -2.45 14.22 1.23
N LEU A 45 -1.71 13.90 2.29
CA LEU A 45 -1.64 12.54 2.86
C LEU A 45 -2.94 12.04 3.52
N ARG A 46 -3.86 12.96 3.84
CA ARG A 46 -5.15 12.67 4.49
C ARG A 46 -6.34 12.70 3.53
N VAL A 47 -6.10 13.00 2.25
CA VAL A 47 -7.15 13.03 1.22
C VAL A 47 -7.09 11.73 0.45
N SER A 48 -8.27 11.25 0.04
CA SER A 48 -8.35 10.05 -0.77
C SER A 48 -7.68 10.29 -2.12
N TYR A 49 -6.73 9.46 -2.52
CA TYR A 49 -6.11 9.62 -3.85
C TYR A 49 -7.10 9.38 -5.00
N PHE A 50 -8.23 8.68 -4.75
CA PHE A 50 -9.32 8.59 -5.72
C PHE A 50 -10.01 9.95 -5.92
N GLU A 51 -10.13 10.75 -4.86
CA GLU A 51 -10.64 12.13 -4.95
C GLU A 51 -9.62 13.07 -5.61
N LEU A 52 -8.33 12.76 -5.50
CA LEU A 52 -7.27 13.48 -6.22
C LEU A 52 -7.23 13.16 -7.72
N GLY A 53 -8.01 12.18 -8.18
CA GLY A 53 -8.09 11.80 -9.60
C GLY A 53 -7.30 10.55 -9.97
N LEU A 54 -6.92 9.70 -9.00
CA LEU A 54 -6.30 8.41 -9.31
C LEU A 54 -7.25 7.57 -10.18
N THR A 55 -6.74 7.13 -11.32
CA THR A 55 -7.49 6.28 -12.25
C THR A 55 -7.34 4.81 -11.89
N SER A 56 -8.27 3.96 -12.33
CA SER A 56 -8.16 2.50 -12.15
C SER A 56 -6.88 1.92 -12.76
N LEU A 57 -6.42 2.47 -13.89
CA LEU A 57 -5.15 2.06 -14.49
C LEU A 57 -3.95 2.49 -13.63
N GLY A 58 -3.97 3.72 -13.11
CA GLY A 58 -2.91 4.21 -12.24
C GLY A 58 -2.83 3.45 -10.91
N ALA A 59 -3.97 3.01 -10.37
CA ALA A 59 -4.02 2.11 -9.22
C ALA A 59 -3.32 0.76 -9.50
N VAL A 60 -3.56 0.17 -10.67
CA VAL A 60 -2.91 -1.08 -11.09
C VAL A 60 -1.41 -0.89 -11.35
N ASP A 61 -1.00 0.23 -11.95
CA ASP A 61 0.42 0.52 -12.20
C ASP A 61 1.17 0.78 -10.88
N THR A 62 0.60 1.61 -10.00
CA THR A 62 1.11 1.86 -8.63
C THR A 62 1.30 0.55 -7.89
N ARG A 63 0.30 -0.34 -7.90
CA ARG A 63 0.40 -1.66 -7.28
C ARG A 63 1.57 -2.45 -7.87
N ARG A 64 1.66 -2.59 -9.20
CA ARG A 64 2.73 -3.36 -9.85
C ARG A 64 4.12 -2.83 -9.50
N ARG A 65 4.27 -1.51 -9.38
CA ARG A 65 5.52 -0.89 -8.98
C ARG A 65 5.85 -1.15 -7.54
N LEU A 66 4.90 -0.96 -6.62
CA LEU A 66 5.09 -1.30 -5.21
C LEU A 66 5.45 -2.79 -5.05
N GLU A 67 4.78 -3.70 -5.78
CA GLU A 67 5.11 -5.13 -5.77
C GLU A 67 6.54 -5.39 -6.24
N ARG A 68 7.00 -4.68 -7.29
CA ARG A 68 8.36 -4.78 -7.82
C ARG A 68 9.41 -4.22 -6.87
N GLU A 69 9.15 -3.08 -6.22
CA GLU A 69 10.08 -2.46 -5.29
C GLU A 69 10.12 -3.19 -3.95
N LEU A 70 9.01 -3.73 -3.48
CA LEU A 70 8.92 -4.48 -2.23
C LEU A 70 9.29 -5.96 -2.39
N GLY A 71 9.19 -6.50 -3.61
CA GLY A 71 9.36 -7.94 -3.88
C GLY A 71 8.26 -8.79 -3.24
N ARG A 72 7.09 -8.21 -3.01
CA ARG A 72 5.91 -8.83 -2.37
C ARG A 72 4.70 -8.66 -3.27
N THR A 73 3.76 -9.59 -3.19
CA THR A 73 2.46 -9.47 -3.87
C THR A 73 1.48 -8.69 -3.01
N LEU A 74 0.79 -7.72 -3.60
CA LEU A 74 -0.21 -6.89 -2.92
C LEU A 74 -1.61 -7.26 -3.43
N ASP A 75 -2.57 -7.36 -2.51
CA ASP A 75 -3.97 -7.55 -2.90
C ASP A 75 -4.43 -6.38 -3.78
N ALA A 76 -5.32 -6.57 -4.75
CA ALA A 76 -5.83 -5.47 -5.57
C ALA A 76 -6.71 -4.50 -4.77
N ALA A 77 -7.34 -4.98 -3.69
CA ALA A 77 -8.26 -4.23 -2.86
C ALA A 77 -7.58 -3.33 -1.82
N PHE A 78 -6.25 -3.45 -1.61
CA PHE A 78 -5.55 -2.67 -0.57
C PHE A 78 -5.70 -1.17 -0.78
N LEU A 79 -5.70 -0.68 -2.03
CA LEU A 79 -5.90 0.74 -2.30
C LEU A 79 -7.31 1.20 -1.91
N PHE A 80 -8.32 0.35 -2.14
CA PHE A 80 -9.68 0.68 -1.75
C PHE A 80 -9.88 0.64 -0.23
N ASN A 81 -9.19 -0.26 0.47
CA ASN A 81 -9.23 -0.36 1.93
C ASN A 81 -8.43 0.76 2.61
N HIS A 82 -7.40 1.27 1.96
CA HIS A 82 -6.50 2.30 2.46
C HIS A 82 -6.45 3.48 1.47
N PRO A 83 -7.54 4.28 1.38
CA PRO A 83 -7.68 5.31 0.34
C PRO A 83 -6.76 6.52 0.55
N THR A 84 -6.09 6.62 1.70
CA THR A 84 -5.13 7.70 2.00
C THR A 84 -3.71 7.17 2.02
N VAL A 85 -2.74 8.05 1.75
CA VAL A 85 -1.31 7.66 1.80
C VAL A 85 -0.90 7.28 3.22
N GLY A 86 -1.42 7.97 4.24
CA GLY A 86 -1.14 7.64 5.64
C GLY A 86 -1.56 6.19 5.97
N ASP A 87 -2.82 5.85 5.70
CA ASP A 87 -3.35 4.50 5.97
C ASP A 87 -2.62 3.43 5.18
N LEU A 88 -2.25 3.75 3.93
CA LEU A 88 -1.52 2.82 3.08
C LEU A 88 -0.10 2.57 3.61
N VAL A 89 0.62 3.61 4.03
CA VAL A 89 1.96 3.46 4.60
C VAL A 89 1.89 2.63 5.88
N ASP A 90 0.92 2.88 6.76
CA ASP A 90 0.72 2.06 7.97
C ASP A 90 0.43 0.59 7.63
N PHE A 91 -0.44 0.31 6.64
CA PHE A 91 -0.69 -1.05 6.15
C PHE A 91 0.57 -1.73 5.60
N LEU A 92 1.34 -1.04 4.76
CA LEU A 92 2.59 -1.59 4.20
C LEU A 92 3.60 -1.92 5.31
N THR A 93 3.68 -1.06 6.33
CA THR A 93 4.59 -1.23 7.48
C THR A 93 4.19 -2.43 8.34
N ALA A 94 2.88 -2.62 8.58
CA ALA A 94 2.35 -3.64 9.48
C ALA A 94 2.16 -5.02 8.84
N ASP A 95 1.67 -5.08 7.61
CA ASP A 95 1.23 -6.33 6.97
C ASP A 95 2.20 -6.82 5.89
N VAL A 96 2.88 -5.91 5.19
CA VAL A 96 3.67 -6.26 3.98
C VAL A 96 5.16 -6.44 4.29
N VAL A 97 5.73 -5.56 5.11
CA VAL A 97 7.15 -5.62 5.52
C VAL A 97 7.36 -5.48 7.04
N PRO A 98 6.61 -6.19 7.90
CA PRO A 98 6.76 -6.11 9.35
C PRO A 98 8.18 -6.45 9.84
N GLU A 99 8.93 -7.28 9.11
CA GLU A 99 10.30 -7.64 9.43
C GLU A 99 11.29 -6.46 9.35
N LEU A 100 10.96 -5.43 8.55
CA LEU A 100 11.77 -4.23 8.38
C LEU A 100 11.42 -3.14 9.39
N PHE A 101 10.28 -3.29 10.06
CA PHE A 101 9.79 -2.41 11.10
C PHE A 101 9.56 -3.23 12.36
N PRO A 102 10.63 -3.56 13.10
CA PRO A 102 10.49 -4.27 14.36
C PRO A 102 9.85 -3.33 15.41
N THR A 103 8.55 -3.11 15.30
CA THR A 103 7.69 -2.88 16.46
C THR A 103 7.74 -4.18 17.23
N GLY A 104 8.43 -4.19 18.36
CA GLY A 104 8.63 -5.40 19.17
C GLY A 104 7.34 -6.21 19.30
N SER A 105 7.32 -7.35 18.61
CA SER A 105 6.31 -8.42 18.61
C SER A 105 4.83 -8.03 18.45
N PRO A 106 4.17 -8.38 17.33
CA PRO A 106 2.82 -8.90 17.42
C PRO A 106 2.93 -10.37 17.84
N THR A 107 2.73 -10.67 19.11
CA THR A 107 2.32 -12.02 19.50
C THR A 107 0.94 -12.26 18.89
N PRO A 108 0.76 -13.26 18.02
CA PRO A 108 -0.56 -13.60 17.51
C PRO A 108 -1.28 -14.37 18.62
N GLU A 109 -2.22 -13.71 19.30
CA GLU A 109 -3.24 -14.43 20.07
C GLU A 109 -4.55 -14.31 19.30
N PRO A 110 -5.03 -15.38 18.65
CA PRO A 110 -6.39 -15.40 18.13
C PRO A 110 -7.34 -15.61 19.31
N PRO A 111 -8.51 -14.95 19.27
CA PRO A 111 -9.74 -15.68 19.47
C PRO A 111 -10.61 -15.57 18.23
N GLN A 112 -10.94 -16.75 17.71
CA GLN A 112 -12.09 -16.95 16.86
C GLN A 112 -13.35 -16.66 17.68
N ASP A 113 -14.19 -15.78 17.13
CA ASP A 113 -15.63 -15.60 17.31
C ASP A 113 -15.97 -14.12 17.49
N GLU A 114 -16.25 -13.45 16.37
CA GLU A 114 -17.39 -12.52 16.28
C GLU A 114 -17.74 -12.31 14.78
N GLU A 115 -18.65 -13.17 14.34
CA GLU A 115 -19.55 -12.93 13.23
C GLU A 115 -20.24 -11.56 13.39
N VAL A 116 -20.05 -10.64 12.44
CA VAL A 116 -21.07 -9.79 11.76
C VAL A 116 -20.34 -8.73 10.91
N ALA A 117 -20.29 -8.95 9.59
CA ALA A 117 -20.46 -7.92 8.55
C ALA A 117 -20.47 -8.59 7.16
N THR A 118 -21.49 -9.42 6.93
CA THR A 118 -21.90 -9.78 5.58
C THR A 118 -22.37 -8.51 4.85
N SER A 119 -22.10 -8.45 3.54
CA SER A 119 -22.57 -7.43 2.57
C SER A 119 -21.69 -6.19 2.33
N THR A 120 -20.44 -6.39 1.92
CA THR A 120 -19.81 -5.47 0.94
C THR A 120 -18.82 -6.19 0.01
N LYS A 121 -18.22 -7.32 0.43
CA LYS A 121 -17.28 -8.09 -0.40
C LYS A 121 -17.84 -8.64 -1.72
N HIS A 122 -19.15 -8.87 -1.82
CA HIS A 122 -19.73 -9.47 -3.04
C HIS A 122 -20.01 -8.46 -4.15
N LEU A 123 -20.17 -7.17 -3.84
CA LEU A 123 -20.47 -6.14 -4.84
C LEU A 123 -19.22 -5.70 -5.60
N VAL A 124 -18.07 -5.64 -4.90
CA VAL A 124 -16.79 -5.22 -5.50
C VAL A 124 -16.28 -6.27 -6.50
N ASN A 125 -16.49 -7.55 -6.22
CA ASN A 125 -16.07 -8.63 -7.12
C ASN A 125 -16.94 -8.74 -8.39
N ASP A 126 -18.18 -8.24 -8.34
CA ASP A 126 -19.09 -8.21 -9.49
C ASP A 126 -18.75 -7.04 -10.43
N ILE A 127 -18.46 -5.86 -9.88
CA ILE A 127 -18.05 -4.66 -10.64
C ILE A 127 -16.69 -4.86 -11.34
N LEU A 128 -15.78 -5.63 -10.74
CA LEU A 128 -14.48 -5.94 -11.35
C LEU A 128 -14.56 -6.90 -12.56
N LYS A 129 -15.65 -7.67 -12.69
CA LYS A 129 -15.86 -8.56 -13.84
C LYS A 129 -16.40 -7.85 -15.08
N GLU A 130 -17.17 -6.79 -14.92
CA GLU A 130 -17.75 -6.06 -16.07
C GLU A 130 -16.75 -5.17 -16.80
N LEU A 131 -15.62 -4.82 -16.16
CA LEU A 131 -14.55 -4.01 -16.79
C LEU A 131 -13.48 -4.83 -17.52
N TYR A 132 -13.60 -6.17 -17.53
CA TYR A 132 -12.69 -7.10 -18.21
C TYR A 132 -13.43 -8.09 -19.13
N GLN A 133 -14.43 -7.61 -19.88
CA GLN A 133 -14.90 -8.27 -21.12
C GLN A 133 -14.63 -7.38 -22.34
#